data_AF-A0A7V3BG86-F1
#
_entry.id   AF-A0A7V3BG86-F1
#
_cell.length_a   1.000
_cell.length_b   1.000
_cell.length_c   1.000
_cell.angle_alpha   90.00
_cell.angle_beta   90.00
_cell.angle_gamma   90.00
#
_symmetry.space_group_name_H-M   'P 1'
#
loop_
_entity.id
_entity.type
_entity.pdbx_description
1 polymer ?
#
loop_
_entity_poly.entity_id
_entity_poly.type
_entity_poly.pdbx_seq_one_letter_code
_entity_poly.pdbx_strand_id
1 'polypeptide(L)'
;MPLYMDIHHNVTGLTDEAVTAAHQKDLEVQHKHGVRYLSYWYDKDQGKIFCLVEAPSKEAAEAVHREAHGNVADEIFEVKQGE
;
A
#
# COMPACT_ATOMS: atom_id res chain seq x y z
N MET A 1 2.38 -15.34 -5.69
CA MET A 1 1.45 -14.50 -6.47
C MET A 1 2.23 -13.32 -7.08
N PRO A 2 1.67 -12.53 -8.01
CA PRO A 2 2.35 -11.34 -8.52
C PRO A 2 2.69 -10.32 -7.42
N LEU A 3 3.70 -9.50 -7.69
CA LEU A 3 4.07 -8.36 -6.84
C LEU A 3 3.50 -7.08 -7.45
N TYR A 4 3.03 -6.20 -6.59
CA TYR A 4 2.56 -4.88 -6.94
C TYR A 4 3.30 -3.83 -6.11
N MET A 5 3.67 -2.73 -6.77
CA MET A 5 4.10 -1.51 -6.11
C MET A 5 2.96 -0.51 -6.21
N ASP A 6 2.37 -0.14 -5.07
CA ASP A 6 1.46 0.98 -4.99
C ASP A 6 2.19 2.26 -4.56
N ILE A 7 1.68 3.40 -5.04
CA ILE A 7 2.26 4.71 -4.78
C ILE A 7 1.14 5.67 -4.40
N HIS A 8 1.31 6.35 -3.27
CA HIS A 8 0.50 7.49 -2.87
C HIS A 8 1.29 8.79 -3.05
N HIS A 9 0.64 9.81 -3.60
CA HIS A 9 1.20 11.12 -3.87
C HIS A 9 0.55 12.19 -3.00
N ASN A 10 1.29 13.28 -2.74
CA ASN A 10 0.78 14.49 -2.10
C ASN A 10 0.06 14.24 -0.76
N VAL A 11 0.50 13.23 0.01
CA VAL A 11 -0.08 12.89 1.30
C VAL A 11 0.19 14.02 2.29
N THR A 12 -0.84 14.83 2.53
CA THR A 12 -0.74 16.02 3.38
C THR A 12 -0.74 15.62 4.85
N GLY A 13 0.21 16.15 5.63
CA GLY A 13 0.31 15.85 7.07
C GLY A 13 0.86 14.45 7.36
N LEU A 14 1.68 13.89 6.46
CA LEU A 14 2.31 12.59 6.64
C LEU A 14 3.25 12.59 7.86
N THR A 15 2.87 11.86 8.92
CA THR A 15 3.72 11.59 10.10
C THR A 15 4.10 10.12 10.18
N ASP A 16 5.11 9.80 11.00
CA ASP A 16 5.52 8.40 11.26
C ASP A 16 4.36 7.60 11.87
N GLU A 17 3.64 8.20 12.80
CA GLU A 17 2.51 7.54 13.45
C GLU A 17 1.36 7.33 12.46
N ALA A 18 1.08 8.31 11.60
CA ALA A 18 -0.01 8.23 10.62
C ALA A 18 0.24 7.13 9.58
N VAL A 19 1.45 7.06 9.01
CA VAL A 19 1.80 6.02 8.01
C VAL A 19 1.84 4.63 8.65
N THR A 20 2.39 4.51 9.86
CA THR A 20 2.41 3.24 10.59
C THR A 20 0.98 2.77 10.90
N ALA A 21 0.12 3.67 11.38
CA ALA A 21 -1.27 3.33 11.70
C ALA A 21 -2.09 2.98 10.45
N ALA A 22 -1.86 3.65 9.31
CA ALA A 22 -2.50 3.30 8.05
C ALA A 22 -2.09 1.88 7.61
N HIS A 23 -0.78 1.59 7.61
CA HIS A 23 -0.26 0.29 7.25
C HIS A 23 -0.77 -0.84 8.17
N GLN A 24 -0.91 -0.59 9.48
CA GLN A 24 -1.49 -1.59 10.39
C GLN A 24 -2.95 -1.91 10.02
N LYS A 25 -3.75 -0.93 9.61
CA LYS A 25 -5.13 -1.18 9.15
C LYS A 25 -5.18 -2.00 7.86
N ASP A 26 -4.25 -1.76 6.93
CA ASP A 26 -4.12 -2.61 5.75
C ASP A 26 -3.86 -4.07 6.17
N LEU A 27 -2.93 -4.28 7.11
CA LEU A 27 -2.59 -5.61 7.61
C LEU A 27 -3.76 -6.35 8.29
N GLU A 28 -4.63 -5.62 8.99
CA GLU A 28 -5.81 -6.17 9.67
C GLU A 28 -6.82 -6.78 8.68
N VAL A 29 -6.94 -6.22 7.48
CA VAL A 29 -7.97 -6.64 6.49
C VAL A 29 -7.41 -7.37 5.27
N GLN A 30 -6.10 -7.35 5.02
CA GLN A 30 -5.45 -7.91 3.81
C GLN A 30 -5.90 -9.35 3.46
N HIS A 31 -6.07 -10.21 4.48
CA HIS A 31 -6.39 -11.62 4.29
C HIS A 31 -7.77 -11.84 3.67
N LYS A 32 -8.72 -10.90 3.86
CA LYS A 32 -10.06 -10.95 3.26
C LYS A 32 -10.01 -10.84 1.74
N HIS A 33 -8.97 -10.19 1.20
CA HIS A 33 -8.75 -9.97 -0.23
C HIS A 33 -7.70 -10.90 -0.82
N GLY A 34 -7.18 -11.85 -0.03
CA GLY A 34 -6.07 -12.71 -0.43
C GLY A 34 -4.76 -11.95 -0.63
N VAL A 35 -4.61 -10.77 -0.03
CA VAL A 35 -3.45 -9.88 -0.19
C VAL A 35 -2.46 -10.08 0.96
N ARG A 36 -1.17 -9.84 0.68
CA ARG A 36 -0.09 -9.81 1.66
C ARG A 36 0.80 -8.60 1.46
N TYR A 37 0.75 -7.64 2.38
CA TYR A 37 1.70 -6.52 2.39
C TYR A 37 3.07 -7.01 2.86
N LEU A 38 4.12 -6.65 2.13
CA LEU A 38 5.48 -7.13 2.37
C LEU A 38 6.34 -6.08 3.08
N SER A 39 6.39 -4.89 2.51
CA SER A 39 7.20 -3.77 2.98
C SER A 39 6.56 -2.45 2.57
N TYR A 40 6.88 -1.38 3.28
CA TYR A 40 6.54 -0.03 2.86
C TYR A 40 7.69 0.94 3.12
N TRP A 41 7.70 2.02 2.36
CA TRP A 41 8.62 3.15 2.51
C TRP A 41 7.82 4.45 2.36
N TYR A 42 8.33 5.53 2.91
CA TYR A 42 7.70 6.84 2.77
C TYR A 42 8.72 7.97 2.82
N ASP A 43 8.39 9.05 2.12
CA ASP A 43 9.12 10.31 2.08
C ASP A 43 8.18 11.39 2.62
N LYS A 44 8.48 11.88 3.84
CA LYS A 44 7.68 12.94 4.49
C LYS A 44 7.76 14.27 3.74
N ASP A 45 8.93 14.60 3.22
CA ASP A 45 9.19 15.91 2.62
C ASP A 45 8.44 16.03 1.29
N GLN A 46 8.31 14.93 0.55
CA GLN A 46 7.53 14.86 -0.68
C GLN A 46 6.09 14.36 -0.50
N GLY A 47 5.71 13.94 0.70
CA GLY A 47 4.39 13.35 0.96
C GLY A 47 4.12 12.11 0.11
N LYS A 48 5.09 11.19 0.01
CA LYS A 48 4.97 9.96 -0.78
C LYS A 48 5.00 8.72 0.09
N ILE A 49 4.19 7.73 -0.26
CA ILE A 49 4.20 6.40 0.35
C ILE A 49 4.31 5.37 -0.78
N PHE A 50 5.07 4.32 -0.53
CA PHE A 50 5.28 3.20 -1.43
C PHE A 50 5.03 1.90 -0.66
N CYS A 51 4.12 1.05 -1.11
CA CYS A 51 3.98 -0.29 -0.53
C CYS A 51 4.28 -1.36 -1.58
N LEU A 52 5.08 -2.36 -1.17
CA LEU A 52 5.27 -3.58 -1.92
C LEU A 52 4.29 -4.63 -1.41
N VAL A 53 3.47 -5.16 -2.30
CA VAL A 53 2.33 -6.00 -1.98
C VAL A 53 2.35 -7.24 -2.85
N GLU A 54 2.10 -8.40 -2.26
CA GLU A 54 1.78 -9.63 -2.99
C GLU A 54 0.24 -9.76 -3.05
N ALA A 55 -0.35 -9.78 -4.24
CA ALA A 55 -1.81 -9.77 -4.42
C ALA A 55 -2.25 -10.64 -5.60
N PRO A 56 -3.52 -11.11 -5.64
CA PRO A 56 -4.02 -11.88 -6.79
C PRO A 56 -4.29 -11.00 -8.01
N SER A 57 -4.51 -9.69 -7.81
CA SER A 57 -4.62 -8.68 -8.86
C SER A 57 -4.38 -7.27 -8.29
N LYS A 58 -4.25 -6.27 -9.18
CA LYS A 58 -4.19 -4.85 -8.81
C LYS A 58 -5.43 -4.41 -8.02
N GLU A 59 -6.61 -4.84 -8.44
CA GLU A 59 -7.89 -4.49 -7.82
C GLU A 59 -8.00 -5.06 -6.41
N ALA A 60 -7.43 -6.24 -6.16
CA ALA A 60 -7.40 -6.83 -4.82
C ALA A 60 -6.48 -6.04 -3.87
N ALA A 61 -5.31 -5.60 -4.33
CA ALA A 61 -4.44 -4.69 -3.56
C ALA A 61 -5.17 -3.38 -3.24
N GLU A 62 -5.83 -2.78 -4.22
CA GLU A 62 -6.63 -1.56 -4.04
C GLU A 62 -7.79 -1.73 -3.05
N ALA A 63 -8.45 -2.90 -3.07
CA ALA A 63 -9.58 -3.19 -2.19
C ALA A 63 -9.20 -3.20 -0.71
N VAL A 64 -7.97 -3.58 -0.38
CA VAL A 64 -7.45 -3.52 1.00
C VAL A 64 -7.42 -2.08 1.49
N HIS A 65 -6.75 -1.17 0.78
CA HIS A 65 -6.70 0.24 1.14
C HIS A 65 -8.10 0.88 1.26
N ARG A 66 -8.99 0.52 0.34
CA ARG A 66 -10.38 1.00 0.35
C ARG A 66 -11.12 0.55 1.62
N GLU A 67 -10.97 -0.71 2.03
CA GLU A 67 -11.61 -1.24 3.25
C GLU A 67 -10.94 -0.73 4.53
N ALA A 68 -9.61 -0.69 4.57
CA ALA A 68 -8.82 -0.36 5.75
C ALA A 68 -9.03 1.10 6.20
N HIS A 69 -9.02 2.03 5.24
CA HIS A 69 -9.03 3.47 5.55
C HIS A 69 -9.60 4.37 4.44
N GLY A 70 -10.01 3.82 3.30
CA GLY A 70 -10.58 4.58 2.19
C GLY A 70 -9.55 5.33 1.31
N ASN A 71 -8.32 5.51 1.79
CA ASN A 71 -7.23 6.11 1.02
C ASN A 71 -6.64 5.12 0.00
N VAL A 72 -7.21 5.08 -1.21
CA VAL A 72 -6.70 4.28 -2.33
C VAL A 72 -5.39 4.89 -2.88
N ALA A 73 -4.46 4.04 -3.33
CA ALA A 73 -3.24 4.46 -3.99
C ALA A 73 -3.51 5.19 -5.32
N ASP A 74 -2.69 6.18 -5.65
CA ASP A 74 -2.79 6.94 -6.89
C ASP A 74 -2.31 6.12 -8.09
N GLU A 75 -1.26 5.32 -7.88
CA GLU A 75 -0.70 4.42 -8.88
C GLU A 75 -0.50 3.03 -8.29
N ILE A 76 -0.69 1.99 -9.11
CA ILE A 76 -0.36 0.61 -8.77
C ILE A 76 0.19 -0.06 -10.02
N PHE A 77 1.40 -0.60 -9.93
CA PHE A 77 2.10 -1.29 -11.00
C PHE A 77 2.36 -2.73 -10.61
N GLU A 78 2.10 -3.67 -11.51
CA GLU A 78 2.66 -5.02 -11.37
C GLU A 78 4.17 -4.94 -11.61
N VAL A 79 4.96 -5.44 -10.67
CA VAL A 79 6.42 -5.33 -10.68
C VAL A 79 7.09 -6.69 -10.59
N LYS A 80 8.35 -6.75 -11.02
CA LYS A 80 9.22 -7.90 -10.84
C LYS A 80 10.43 -7.47 -10.02
N GLN A 81 10.77 -8.27 -9.01
CA GLN A 81 12.01 -8.08 -8.28
C GLN A 81 13.18 -8.48 -9.20
N GLY A 82 14.17 -7.60 -9.33
CA GLY A 82 15.42 -7.91 -10.00
C GLY A 82 16.32 -8.82 -9.15
N GLU A 83 17.26 -9.49 -9.81
CA GLU A 83 18.30 -10.33 -9.18
C GLU A 83 19.59 -9.55 -8.92
#